data_AF-A0A7C4PMF9-F1
#
_entry.id   AF-A0A7C4PMF9-F1
#
_cell.length_a   1.000
_cell.length_b   1.000
_cell.length_c   1.000
_cell.angle_alpha   90.00
_cell.angle_beta   90.00
_cell.angle_gamma   90.00
#
_symmetry.space_group_name_H-M   'P 1'
#
loop_
_entity.id
_entity.type
_entity.pdbx_description
1 polymer ?
#
loop_
_entity_poly.entity_id
_entity_poly.type
_entity_poly.pdbx_seq_one_letter_code
_entity_poly.pdbx_strand_id
1 'polypeptide(L)'
;MLRWFFVSLSKAGWAQRLITHWSFAWRAASRFVAGETAEEGLKAVRDLNARGIQATLDHLGESTTSREEARNAADEVVSLLEK
;
A
#
# COMPACT_ATOMS: atom_id res chain seq x y z
N MET A 1 4.19 -25.92 -1.11
CA MET A 1 4.00 -25.85 0.36
C MET A 1 4.10 -24.41 0.86
N LEU A 2 5.29 -23.80 0.86
CA LEU A 2 5.51 -22.44 1.40
C LEU A 2 4.67 -21.34 0.73
N ARG A 3 4.54 -21.36 -0.60
CA ARG A 3 3.73 -20.38 -1.36
C ARG A 3 2.27 -20.34 -0.90
N TRP A 4 1.65 -21.51 -0.77
CA TRP A 4 0.26 -21.60 -0.37
C TRP A 4 0.06 -21.08 1.06
N PHE A 5 0.98 -21.41 1.97
CA PHE A 5 0.96 -20.89 3.33
C PHE A 5 0.96 -19.35 3.37
N PHE A 6 1.90 -18.71 2.67
CA PHE A 6 1.98 -17.24 2.65
C PHE A 6 0.81 -16.58 1.93
N VAL A 7 0.31 -17.17 0.84
CA VAL A 7 -0.88 -16.64 0.13
C VAL A 7 -2.14 -16.79 0.97
N SER A 8 -2.28 -17.86 1.74
CA SER A 8 -3.40 -18.01 2.68
C SER A 8 -3.32 -17.01 3.82
N LEU A 9 -2.11 -16.76 4.34
CA LEU A 9 -1.89 -15.77 5.40
C LEU A 9 -2.14 -14.33 4.91
N SER A 10 -1.81 -14.01 3.65
CA SER A 10 -2.03 -12.67 3.08
C SER A 10 -3.51 -12.33 2.89
N LYS A 11 -4.41 -13.33 2.87
CA LYS A 11 -5.86 -13.13 2.80
C LYS A 11 -6.53 -12.98 4.17
N ALA A 12 -5.77 -13.16 5.25
CA ALA A 12 -6.29 -13.08 6.61
C ALA A 12 -6.24 -11.62 7.10
N GLY A 13 -7.32 -10.86 6.92
CA GLY A 13 -7.39 -9.45 7.32
C GLY A 13 -7.13 -9.20 8.82
N TRP A 14 -7.39 -10.18 9.70
CA TRP A 14 -6.99 -10.11 11.11
C TRP A 14 -5.47 -10.17 11.30
N ALA A 15 -4.76 -10.97 10.49
CA ALA A 15 -3.32 -11.13 10.55
C ALA A 15 -2.63 -9.89 9.97
N GLN A 16 -3.14 -9.35 8.86
CA GLN A 16 -2.69 -8.07 8.30
C GLN A 16 -2.75 -6.96 9.35
N ARG A 17 -3.91 -6.77 10.01
CA ARG A 17 -4.05 -5.79 11.08
C ARG A 17 -3.09 -6.02 12.24
N LEU A 18 -2.91 -7.26 12.69
CA LEU A 18 -1.97 -7.57 13.77
C LEU A 18 -0.52 -7.23 13.40
N ILE A 19 -0.13 -7.55 12.16
CA ILE A 19 1.23 -7.34 11.65
C ILE A 19 1.51 -5.85 11.44
N THR A 20 0.58 -5.08 10.88
CA THR A 20 0.77 -3.64 10.68
C THR A 20 0.90 -2.87 11.99
N HIS A 21 0.20 -3.30 13.03
CA HIS A 21 0.31 -2.69 14.37
C HIS A 21 1.58 -3.12 15.13
N TRP A 22 2.29 -4.16 14.67
CA TRP A 22 3.53 -4.58 15.31
C TRP A 22 4.71 -3.76 14.80
N SER A 23 5.21 -2.86 15.64
CA SER A 23 6.27 -1.90 15.31
C SER A 23 7.52 -2.52 14.68
N PHE A 24 7.90 -3.75 15.07
CA PHE A 24 9.01 -4.46 14.47
C PHE A 24 8.72 -4.88 13.02
N ALA A 25 7.53 -5.42 12.76
CA ALA A 25 7.12 -5.81 11.43
C ALA A 25 6.93 -4.59 10.51
N TRP A 26 6.31 -3.52 11.03
CA TRP A 26 6.20 -2.26 10.29
C TRP A 26 7.57 -1.68 9.93
N ARG A 27 8.55 -1.71 10.84
CA ARG A 27 9.91 -1.24 10.56
C ARG A 27 10.61 -2.02 9.45
N ALA A 28 10.30 -3.31 9.29
CA ALA A 28 10.80 -4.10 8.17
C ALA A 28 10.08 -3.73 6.86
N ALA A 29 8.77 -3.49 6.92
CA ALA A 29 7.94 -3.14 5.76
C ALA A 29 8.17 -1.71 5.23
N SER A 30 8.40 -0.74 6.13
CA SER A 30 8.54 0.69 5.80
C SER A 30 9.78 1.02 4.94
N ARG A 31 10.69 0.06 4.77
CA ARG A 31 11.77 0.14 3.79
C ARG A 31 11.27 0.03 2.34
N PHE A 32 10.11 -0.57 2.14
CA PHE A 32 9.53 -0.88 0.83
C PHE A 32 8.19 -0.19 0.59
N VAL A 33 7.45 0.14 1.64
CA VAL A 33 6.13 0.79 1.57
C VAL A 33 6.21 2.16 2.24
N ALA A 34 5.71 3.19 1.55
CA ALA A 34 5.82 4.58 1.99
C ALA A 34 4.90 4.94 3.18
N GLY A 35 3.77 4.24 3.32
CA GLY A 35 2.76 4.47 4.36
C GLY A 35 1.50 3.64 4.11
N GLU A 36 0.51 3.79 4.99
CA GLU A 36 -0.81 3.16 4.84
C GLU A 36 -1.84 4.14 4.28
N THR A 37 -1.49 5.43 4.23
CA THR A 37 -2.35 6.51 3.73
C THR A 37 -1.78 7.18 2.49
N ALA A 38 -2.67 7.76 1.69
CA ALA A 38 -2.31 8.61 0.56
C ALA A 38 -1.36 9.75 0.95
N GLU A 39 -1.62 10.38 2.10
CA GLU A 39 -0.87 11.53 2.60
C GLU A 39 0.57 11.16 2.95
N GLU A 40 0.78 9.99 3.55
CA GLU A 40 2.12 9.45 3.84
C GLU A 40 2.88 9.13 2.54
N GLY A 41 2.21 8.53 1.56
CA GLY A 41 2.78 8.26 0.23
C GLY A 41 3.19 9.54 -0.49
N LEU A 42 2.31 10.54 -0.53
CA LEU A 42 2.59 11.85 -1.13
C LEU A 42 3.72 12.58 -0.41
N LYS A 43 3.78 12.47 0.92
CA LYS A 43 4.91 13.03 1.68
C LYS A 43 6.23 12.38 1.27
N ALA A 44 6.29 11.06 1.16
CA ALA A 44 7.50 10.36 0.73
C ALA A 44 7.93 10.77 -0.69
N VAL A 45 6.98 10.92 -1.62
CA VAL A 45 7.25 11.42 -2.98
C VAL A 45 7.83 12.84 -2.94
N ARG A 46 7.23 13.76 -2.16
CA ARG A 46 7.73 15.13 -2.00
C ARG A 46 9.14 15.16 -1.40
N ASP A 47 9.42 14.33 -0.40
CA ASP A 47 10.75 14.21 0.22
C ASP A 47 11.80 13.69 -0.78
N LEU A 48 11.42 12.76 -1.67
CA LEU A 48 12.28 12.29 -2.76
C LEU A 48 12.51 13.38 -3.82
N ASN A 49 11.46 14.08 -4.24
CA ASN A 49 11.57 15.15 -5.23
C ASN A 49 12.42 16.31 -4.73
N ALA A 50 12.32 16.68 -3.45
CA ALA A 50 13.18 17.68 -2.82
C ALA A 50 14.67 17.31 -2.87
N ARG A 51 14.98 16.02 -3.02
CA ARG A 51 16.34 15.48 -3.18
C ARG A 51 16.74 15.31 -4.65
N GLY A 52 15.91 15.77 -5.59
CA GLY A 52 16.14 15.61 -7.03
C GLY A 52 15.84 14.19 -7.55
N ILE A 53 15.17 13.35 -6.76
CA ILE A 53 14.81 11.98 -7.14
C ILE A 53 13.38 11.98 -7.68
N GLN A 54 13.22 11.55 -8.93
CA GLN A 54 11.90 11.30 -9.49
C GLN A 54 11.31 10.03 -8.88
N ALA A 55 10.02 10.07 -8.57
CA ALA A 55 9.31 8.98 -7.93
C ALA A 55 7.98 8.73 -8.63
N THR A 56 7.58 7.46 -8.67
CA THR A 56 6.25 7.01 -9.04
C THR A 56 5.50 6.63 -7.77
N LEU A 57 4.22 6.98 -7.70
CA LEU A 57 3.34 6.54 -6.61
C LEU A 57 2.50 5.37 -7.10
N ASP A 58 2.50 4.28 -6.34
CA ASP A 58 1.70 3.09 -6.59
C ASP A 58 0.72 2.88 -5.43
N HIS A 59 -0.58 2.89 -5.74
CA HIS A 59 -1.63 2.70 -4.73
C HIS A 59 -1.95 1.21 -4.62
N LEU A 60 -1.53 0.60 -3.52
CA LEU A 60 -1.68 -0.83 -3.30
C LEU A 60 -3.14 -1.17 -2.94
N GLY A 61 -3.88 -1.72 -3.92
CA GLY A 61 -5.21 -2.28 -3.72
C GLY A 61 -5.21 -3.77 -3.38
N GLU A 62 -6.35 -4.26 -2.88
CA GLU A 62 -6.59 -5.70 -2.69
C GLU A 62 -7.23 -6.33 -3.94
N SER A 63 -7.11 -7.66 -4.07
CA SER A 63 -7.58 -8.44 -5.23
C SER A 63 -9.03 -8.15 -5.60
N THR A 64 -9.22 -7.24 -6.56
CA THR A 64 -10.51 -6.86 -7.11
C THR A 64 -11.23 -8.09 -7.69
N THR A 65 -12.42 -8.38 -7.18
CA THR A 65 -13.25 -9.52 -7.58
C THR A 65 -14.58 -9.12 -8.24
N SER A 66 -14.95 -7.85 -8.13
CA SER A 66 -16.19 -7.32 -8.71
C SER A 66 -15.95 -6.08 -9.57
N ARG A 67 -16.91 -5.78 -10.46
CA ARG A 67 -16.89 -4.56 -11.27
C ARG A 67 -16.92 -3.31 -10.41
N GLU A 68 -17.65 -3.34 -9.30
CA GLU A 68 -17.78 -2.19 -8.39
C GLU A 68 -16.45 -1.92 -7.68
N GLU A 69 -15.78 -2.96 -7.16
CA GLU A 69 -14.44 -2.83 -6.59
C GLU A 69 -13.42 -2.29 -7.61
N ALA A 70 -13.51 -2.71 -8.88
CA ALA A 70 -12.62 -2.21 -9.94
C ALA A 70 -12.80 -0.71 -10.19
N ARG A 71 -14.05 -0.25 -10.14
CA ARG A 71 -14.38 1.16 -10.30
C ARG A 71 -13.87 1.98 -9.12
N ASN A 72 -14.10 1.52 -7.90
CA ASN A 72 -13.64 2.19 -6.69
C ASN A 72 -12.10 2.30 -6.68
N ALA A 73 -11.38 1.24 -7.04
CA ALA A 73 -9.92 1.28 -7.13
C ALA A 73 -9.41 2.30 -8.17
N ALA A 74 -10.09 2.42 -9.32
CA ALA A 74 -9.76 3.43 -10.32
C ALA A 74 -10.05 4.86 -9.81
N ASP A 75 -11.18 5.06 -9.14
CA ASP A 75 -11.57 6.36 -8.58
C ASP A 75 -10.58 6.79 -7.47
N GLU A 76 -10.08 5.86 -6.66
CA GLU A 76 -9.01 6.11 -5.68
C GLU A 76 -7.72 6.60 -6.35
N VAL A 77 -7.29 5.94 -7.43
CA VAL A 77 -6.10 6.36 -8.20
C VAL A 77 -6.30 7.75 -8.81
N VAL A 78 -7.48 8.04 -9.36
CA VAL A 78 -7.80 9.38 -9.90
C VAL A 78 -7.76 10.42 -8.79
N SER A 79 -8.33 10.14 -7.62
CA SER A 79 -8.33 11.07 -6.48
C SER A 79 -6.91 11.43 -6.00
N LEU A 80 -5.94 10.53 -6.16
CA LEU A 80 -4.54 10.79 -5.84
C LEU A 80 -3.88 11.77 -6.80
N LEU A 81 -4.33 11.84 -8.06
CA LEU A 81 -3.80 12.79 -9.05
C LEU A 81 -4.31 14.22 -8.82
N GLU A 82 -5.43 14.37 -8.11
CA GLU A 82 -6.06 15.67 -7.82
C GLU A 82 -5.57 16.30 -6.50
N LYS A 83 -4.75 15.59 -5.72
CA LYS A 83 -4.18 16.03 -4.44
C LYS A 83 -2.80 16.68 -4.56
#